data_AF-A0A7W1EMD7-F1
#
_entry.id   AF-A0A7W1EMD7-F1
#
_cell.length_a   1.000
_cell.length_b   1.000
_cell.length_c   1.000
_cell.angle_alpha   90.00
_cell.angle_beta   90.00
_cell.angle_gamma   90.00
#
_symmetry.space_group_name_H-M   'P 1'
#
loop_
_entity.id
_entity.type
_entity.pdbx_description
1 polymer ?
#
loop_
_entity_poly.entity_id
_entity_poly.type
_entity_poly.pdbx_seq_one_letter_code
_entity_poly.pdbx_strand_id
1 'polypeptide(L)'
;MRRRAVILVLDGVGVGAAPDADRYGDAGSNTLAHVAQAMGGIALPNLQSAGLGNVASIEGVAPEPHPQGAWGTMTPASAGKDST
;
A
#
# COMPACT_ATOMS: atom_id res chain seq x y z
N MET A 1 -21.79 20.72 -14.46
CA MET A 1 -21.35 19.37 -14.03
C MET A 1 -21.00 19.41 -12.55
N ARG A 2 -21.46 18.44 -11.74
CA ARG A 2 -21.02 18.33 -10.34
C ARG A 2 -19.64 17.68 -10.30
N ARG A 3 -18.72 18.24 -9.50
CA ARG A 3 -17.43 17.60 -9.20
C ARG A 3 -17.71 16.39 -8.30
N ARG A 4 -17.10 15.25 -8.61
CA ARG A 4 -17.25 14.00 -7.88
C ARG A 4 -15.86 13.43 -7.60
N ALA A 5 -15.72 12.76 -6.47
CA ALA A 5 -14.55 11.94 -6.14
C ALA A 5 -15.03 10.52 -5.84
N VAL A 6 -14.21 9.52 -6.18
CA VAL A 6 -14.42 8.13 -5.80
C VAL A 6 -13.24 7.75 -4.92
N ILE A 7 -13.54 7.23 -3.73
CA ILE A 7 -12.54 6.77 -2.76
C ILE A 7 -12.68 5.26 -2.67
N LEU A 8 -11.58 4.55 -2.89
CA LEU A 8 -11.49 3.10 -2.77
C LEU A 8 -10.60 2.77 -1.57
N VAL A 9 -11.14 2.04 -0.60
CA VAL A 9 -10.39 1.55 0.57
C VAL A 9 -10.17 0.06 0.39
N LEU A 10 -8.91 -0.35 0.35
CA LEU A 10 -8.52 -1.75 0.34
C LEU A 10 -8.17 -2.15 1.78
N ASP A 11 -9.16 -2.69 2.50
CA ASP A 11 -9.00 -3.04 3.91
C ASP A 11 -7.92 -4.11 4.12
N GLY A 12 -7.08 -3.92 5.13
CA GLY A 12 -5.94 -4.79 5.45
C GLY A 12 -4.72 -4.69 4.51
N VAL A 13 -4.76 -3.84 3.48
CA VAL A 13 -3.68 -3.76 2.47
C VAL A 13 -2.59 -2.76 2.88
N GLY A 14 -1.71 -3.19 3.79
CA GLY A 14 -0.53 -2.43 4.23
C GLY A 14 0.68 -2.54 3.30
N VAL A 15 1.48 -1.48 3.22
CA VAL A 15 2.72 -1.37 2.41
C VAL A 15 4.02 -1.36 3.24
N GLY A 16 3.93 -1.67 4.54
CA GLY A 16 5.06 -1.67 5.46
C GLY A 16 4.64 -1.30 6.89
N ALA A 17 5.57 -1.46 7.83
CA ALA A 17 5.35 -1.14 9.23
C ALA A 17 5.28 0.38 9.42
N ALA A 18 4.32 0.84 10.23
CA ALA A 18 4.24 2.24 10.64
C ALA A 18 5.42 2.58 11.58
N PRO A 19 5.81 3.87 11.73
CA PRO A 19 6.91 4.28 12.61
C PRO A 19 6.77 3.84 14.07
N ASP A 20 5.55 3.59 14.53
CA ASP A 20 5.22 3.20 15.90
C ASP A 20 4.82 1.72 16.05
N ALA A 21 5.03 0.91 15.01
CA ALA A 21 4.64 -0.51 14.98
C ALA A 21 5.20 -1.34 16.16
N ASP A 22 6.38 -0.98 16.68
CA ASP A 22 6.99 -1.63 17.83
C ASP A 22 6.08 -1.57 19.08
N ARG A 23 5.32 -0.49 19.25
CA ARG A 23 4.38 -0.32 20.39
C ARG A 23 3.22 -1.30 20.34
N TYR A 24 2.94 -1.86 19.16
CA TYR A 24 1.84 -2.77 18.89
C TYR A 24 2.30 -4.21 18.65
N GLY A 25 3.61 -4.48 18.73
CA GLY A 25 4.17 -5.79 18.46
C GLY A 25 4.21 -6.17 16.97
N ASP A 26 4.06 -5.20 16.07
CA ASP A 26 3.96 -5.40 14.61
C ASP A 26 5.26 -5.00 13.88
N ALA A 27 6.39 -4.99 14.59
CA ALA A 27 7.69 -4.68 14.01
C ALA A 27 7.97 -5.54 12.77
N GLY A 28 8.31 -4.90 11.65
CA GLY A 28 8.60 -5.59 10.38
C GLY A 28 7.38 -6.08 9.60
N SER A 29 6.15 -5.76 10.01
CA SER A 29 4.95 -6.10 9.23
C SER A 29 5.00 -5.47 7.83
N ASN A 30 4.76 -6.25 6.77
CA ASN A 30 4.58 -5.72 5.42
C ASN A 30 3.64 -6.63 4.61
N THR A 31 2.34 -6.34 4.65
CA THR A 31 1.32 -7.22 4.07
C THR A 31 1.54 -7.44 2.58
N LEU A 32 1.59 -6.37 1.76
CA LEU A 32 1.69 -6.51 0.32
C LEU A 32 2.99 -7.21 -0.12
N ALA A 33 4.13 -6.87 0.49
CA ALA A 33 5.39 -7.49 0.13
C ALA A 33 5.41 -8.99 0.50
N HIS A 34 4.94 -9.36 1.69
CA HIS A 34 4.91 -10.77 2.12
C HIS A 34 3.92 -11.61 1.31
N VAL A 35 2.75 -11.05 0.95
CA VAL A 35 1.80 -11.73 0.06
C VAL A 35 2.41 -11.93 -1.33
N ALA A 36 3.02 -10.90 -1.91
CA ALA A 36 3.67 -11.01 -3.21
C ALA A 36 4.77 -12.07 -3.20
N GLN A 37 5.62 -12.08 -2.17
CA GLN A 37 6.68 -13.08 -2.01
C GLN A 37 6.12 -14.50 -1.88
N ALA A 38 5.09 -14.71 -1.05
CA ALA A 38 4.46 -16.02 -0.87
C ALA A 38 3.85 -16.57 -2.18
N MET A 39 3.46 -15.68 -3.10
CA MET A 39 2.89 -16.04 -4.40
C MET A 39 3.96 -16.23 -5.50
N GLY A 40 5.23 -15.93 -5.24
CA GLY A 40 6.27 -15.88 -6.28
C GLY A 40 6.10 -14.69 -7.25
N GLY A 41 5.52 -13.60 -6.73
CA GLY A 41 5.13 -12.42 -7.47
C GLY A 41 3.61 -12.31 -7.66
N ILE A 42 3.10 -11.07 -7.65
CA ILE A 42 1.69 -10.75 -7.90
C ILE A 42 1.55 -9.80 -9.09
N ALA A 43 0.63 -10.11 -10.00
CA ALA A 43 0.35 -9.27 -11.17
C ALA A 43 -0.74 -8.25 -10.85
N LEU A 44 -0.37 -6.98 -10.69
CA LEU A 44 -1.29 -5.86 -10.44
C LEU A 44 -1.12 -4.74 -11.49
N PRO A 45 -1.33 -5.02 -12.79
CA PRO A 45 -0.95 -4.09 -13.87
C PRO A 45 -1.63 -2.71 -13.78
N ASN A 46 -2.89 -2.67 -13.33
CA ASN A 46 -3.62 -1.40 -13.19
C ASN A 46 -3.09 -0.56 -12.01
N LEU A 47 -2.80 -1.18 -10.87
CA LEU A 47 -2.25 -0.48 -9.71
C LEU A 47 -0.79 -0.10 -9.95
N GLN A 48 -0.02 -0.92 -10.67
CA GLN A 48 1.31 -0.57 -11.15
C GLN A 48 1.27 0.71 -11.98
N SER A 49 0.40 0.76 -12.98
CA SER A 49 0.25 1.93 -13.85
C SER A 49 -0.23 3.18 -13.08
N ALA A 50 -0.98 3.00 -11.99
CA ALA A 50 -1.34 4.08 -11.08
C ALA A 50 -0.19 4.55 -10.16
N GLY A 51 0.91 3.79 -10.07
CA GLY A 51 2.10 4.14 -9.29
C GLY A 51 2.36 3.27 -8.04
N LEU A 52 1.65 2.15 -7.84
CA LEU A 52 1.81 1.31 -6.64
C LEU A 52 3.27 0.80 -6.46
N GLY A 53 3.94 0.41 -7.55
CA GLY A 53 5.33 -0.06 -7.49
C GLY A 53 6.35 1.02 -7.07
N ASN A 54 5.95 2.30 -7.07
CA ASN A 54 6.76 3.40 -6.57
C ASN A 54 6.60 3.61 -5.04
N VAL A 55 5.51 3.07 -4.45
CA VAL A 55 5.20 3.21 -3.02
C VAL A 55 6.04 2.26 -2.17
N ALA A 56 6.21 1.02 -2.61
CA ALA A 56 6.96 -0.01 -1.91
C ALA A 56 7.47 -1.08 -2.89
N SER A 57 8.53 -1.79 -2.50
CA SER A 57 9.03 -2.96 -3.23
C SER A 57 8.03 -4.12 -3.11
N ILE A 58 7.40 -4.50 -4.22
CA ILE A 58 6.40 -5.57 -4.28
C ILE A 58 6.78 -6.49 -5.44
N GLU A 59 7.01 -7.78 -5.16
CA GLU A 59 7.41 -8.74 -6.18
C GLU A 59 6.32 -8.89 -7.26
N GLY A 60 6.69 -8.74 -8.54
CA GLY A 60 5.75 -8.72 -9.66
C GLY A 60 5.10 -7.36 -9.98
N VAL A 61 5.39 -6.31 -9.19
CA VAL A 61 4.90 -4.95 -9.42
C VAL A 61 6.08 -3.99 -9.48
N ALA A 62 6.59 -3.76 -10.69
CA ALA A 62 7.77 -2.90 -10.89
C ALA A 62 7.42 -1.40 -10.67
N PRO A 63 8.41 -0.57 -10.29
CA PRO A 63 8.26 0.89 -10.32
C PRO A 63 7.81 1.39 -11.71
N GLU A 64 6.92 2.37 -11.73
CA GLU A 64 6.37 2.98 -12.95
C GLU A 64 6.97 4.38 -13.14
N PRO A 65 7.83 4.60 -14.16
CA PRO A 65 8.45 5.90 -14.41
C PRO A 65 7.46 7.03 -14.74
N HIS A 66 6.31 6.70 -15.33
CA HIS A 66 5.30 7.68 -15.75
C HIS A 66 3.91 7.27 -15.23
N PRO A 67 3.66 7.35 -13.90
CA PRO A 67 2.41 6.88 -13.32
C PRO A 67 1.24 7.76 -13.74
N GLN A 68 0.06 7.16 -13.93
CA GLN A 68 -1.17 7.89 -14.30
C GLN A 68 -1.69 8.79 -13.18
N GLY A 69 -1.19 8.62 -11.96
CA GLY A 69 -1.62 9.37 -10.79
C GLY A 69 -0.46 9.70 -9.85
N ALA A 70 -0.76 10.57 -8.87
CA ALA A 70 0.12 10.80 -7.75
C ALA A 70 0.11 9.59 -6.81
N TRP A 71 1.25 9.32 -6.18
CA TRP A 71 1.46 8.19 -5.29
C TRP A 71 2.18 8.63 -4.02
N GLY A 72 2.06 7.85 -2.96
CA GLY A 72 2.69 8.13 -1.67
C GLY A 72 2.17 7.18 -0.59
N THR A 73 2.64 7.40 0.64
CA THR A 73 2.18 6.68 1.83
C THR A 73 1.48 7.64 2.79
N MET A 74 0.63 7.08 3.66
CA MET A 74 0.01 7.82 4.76
C MET A 74 0.39 7.13 6.07
N THR A 75 0.66 7.92 7.10
CA THR A 75 0.87 7.43 8.47
C THR A 75 -0.40 7.68 9.28
N PRO A 76 -0.97 6.65 9.95
CA PRO A 76 -2.09 6.86 10.85
C PRO A 76 -1.76 7.86 11.96
N ALA A 77 -2.68 8.77 12.27
CA ALA A 77 -2.52 9.76 13.33
C ALA A 77 -3.18 9.36 14.66
N SER A 78 -4.15 8.45 14.61
CA SER A 78 -4.87 7.94 15.78
C SER A 78 -4.05 6.92 16.57
N ALA A 79 -4.24 6.90 17.89
CA ALA A 79 -3.71 5.82 18.72
C ALA A 79 -4.61 4.58 18.59
N GLY A 80 -4.16 3.58 17.85
CA GLY A 80 -4.91 2.35 17.61
C GLY A 80 -4.73 1.85 16.17
N LYS A 81 -4.97 0.54 15.97
CA LYS A 81 -4.91 -0.12 14.66
C LYS A 81 -6.25 -0.71 14.20
N ASP A 82 -7.34 -0.33 14.89
CA ASP A 82 -8.68 -0.83 14.66
C ASP A 82 -9.43 0.02 13.62
N SER A 83 -10.34 -0.60 12.88
CA SER A 83 -11.08 0.04 11.77
C SER A 83 -12.26 0.94 12.21
N THR A 84 -12.37 1.28 13.50
CA THR A 84 -13.55 1.93 14.10
C THR A 84 -13.25 3.26 14.76
#